data_AF-A0A950L3D7-F1
#
_entry.id   AF-A0A950L3D7-F1
#
_cell.length_a   1.000
_cell.length_b   1.000
_cell.length_c   1.000
_cell.angle_alpha   90.00
_cell.angle_beta   90.00
_cell.angle_gamma   90.00
#
_symmetry.space_group_name_H-M   'P 1'
#
loop_
_entity.id
_entity.type
_entity.pdbx_description
1 polymer ?
#
loop_
_entity_poly.entity_id
_entity_poly.type
_entity_poly.pdbx_seq_one_letter_code
_entity_poly.pdbx_strand_id
1 'polypeptide(L)'
;VAAEHVDVYLTWGETPAGVAEKIDSAKKGAAAFGRSLRFGLRVHIIVRETEKQAWEAADDLLRYVSDESIEAAQKTFARFDSEGQKRMAQLHRGQRDRLEISPNLWAGVGLVRGGAGTALVGNPETVAARLKEYAALGIETFILSGYPHLEESYRVAELLFPLLRLDDTPRQAAASYVGPFGDLKPVDNK
;
A
#
# COMPACT_ATOMS: atom_id res chain seq x y z
N VAL A 1 -3.73 -1.20 22.41
CA VAL A 1 -4.28 -2.14 21.40
C VAL A 1 -3.21 -2.70 20.48
N ALA A 2 -2.76 -2.04 19.41
CA ALA A 2 -1.83 -2.67 18.45
C ALA A 2 -0.50 -3.10 19.11
N ALA A 3 0.16 -2.19 19.85
CA ALA A 3 1.38 -2.49 20.61
C ALA A 3 1.25 -3.69 21.57
N GLU A 4 0.03 -3.97 22.04
CA GLU A 4 -0.26 -4.97 23.05
C GLU A 4 -0.66 -6.32 22.45
N HIS A 5 -1.33 -6.33 21.28
CA HIS A 5 -2.00 -7.54 20.77
C HIS A 5 -1.57 -8.00 19.39
N VAL A 6 -0.96 -7.16 18.54
CA VAL A 6 -0.63 -7.57 17.16
C VAL A 6 0.84 -7.96 17.03
N ASP A 7 1.14 -8.79 16.03
CA ASP A 7 2.51 -9.15 15.66
C ASP A 7 3.04 -8.30 14.49
N VAL A 8 2.13 -7.87 13.61
CA VAL A 8 2.44 -7.02 12.45
C VAL A 8 1.58 -5.77 12.50
N TYR A 9 2.23 -4.61 12.55
CA TYR A 9 1.58 -3.31 12.42
C TYR A 9 1.52 -2.92 10.94
N LEU A 10 0.30 -2.87 10.38
CA LEU A 10 0.09 -2.46 9.00
C LEU A 10 -0.13 -0.94 8.92
N THR A 11 0.74 -0.25 8.18
CA THR A 11 0.62 1.19 7.89
C THR A 11 0.27 1.43 6.42
N TRP A 12 -0.22 2.62 6.13
CA TRP A 12 -0.64 3.04 4.79
C TRP A 12 0.52 3.74 4.10
N GLY A 13 0.53 3.75 2.77
CA GLY A 13 1.50 4.48 1.95
C GLY A 13 1.45 5.99 2.21
N GLU A 14 2.23 6.48 3.15
CA GLU A 14 2.50 7.90 3.37
C GLU A 14 3.92 8.22 2.94
N THR A 15 4.34 9.48 3.03
CA THR A 15 5.74 9.86 2.74
C THR A 15 6.71 9.03 3.59
N PRO A 16 7.93 8.72 3.11
CA PRO A 16 8.91 7.96 3.88
C PRO A 16 9.13 8.50 5.30
N ALA A 17 9.18 9.83 5.46
CA ALA A 17 9.28 10.48 6.76
C ALA A 17 8.06 10.20 7.65
N GLY A 18 6.84 10.30 7.11
CA GLY A 18 5.61 9.99 7.86
C GLY A 18 5.51 8.52 8.26
N VAL A 19 5.99 7.61 7.42
CA VAL A 19 6.07 6.18 7.75
C VAL A 19 7.10 5.93 8.86
N ALA A 20 8.29 6.53 8.77
CA ALA A 20 9.34 6.40 9.79
C ALA A 20 8.84 6.83 11.18
N GLU A 21 8.17 7.98 11.26
CA GLU A 21 7.64 8.52 12.51
C GLU A 21 6.63 7.58 13.18
N LYS A 22 5.78 6.92 12.39
CA LYS A 22 4.83 5.92 12.88
C LYS A 22 5.50 4.64 13.34
N ILE A 23 6.50 4.15 12.59
CA ILE A 23 7.27 2.97 12.98
C ILE A 23 7.91 3.23 14.34
N ASP A 24 8.54 4.39 14.53
CA ASP A 24 9.18 4.75 15.80
C ASP A 24 8.18 4.86 16.95
N SER A 25 7.03 5.48 16.71
CA SER A 25 5.95 5.57 17.71
C SER A 25 5.45 4.19 18.11
N ALA A 26 5.19 3.31 17.14
CA ALA A 26 4.72 1.95 17.38
C ALA A 26 5.76 1.08 18.10
N LYS A 27 7.05 1.20 17.73
CA LYS A 27 8.17 0.53 18.43
C LYS A 27 8.25 0.96 19.89
N LYS A 28 8.19 2.27 20.17
CA LYS A 28 8.18 2.79 21.55
C LYS A 28 6.99 2.26 22.35
N GLY A 29 5.81 2.24 21.72
CA GLY A 29 4.60 1.70 22.33
C GLY A 29 4.73 0.22 22.68
N ALA A 30 5.25 -0.61 21.77
CA ALA A 30 5.42 -2.06 22.00
C ALA A 30 6.50 -2.37 23.04
N ALA A 31 7.58 -1.58 23.07
CA ALA A 31 8.65 -1.71 24.04
C ALA A 31 8.14 -1.53 25.49
N ALA A 32 7.13 -0.68 25.71
CA ALA A 32 6.49 -0.52 27.02
C ALA A 32 5.81 -1.79 27.53
N PHE A 33 5.51 -2.75 26.64
CA PHE A 33 4.96 -4.06 26.96
C PHE A 33 6.00 -5.20 26.85
N GLY A 34 7.29 -4.86 26.65
CA GLY A 34 8.34 -5.85 26.44
C GLY A 34 8.21 -6.63 25.13
N ARG A 35 7.48 -6.09 24.13
CA ARG A 35 7.24 -6.71 22.84
C ARG A 35 7.98 -5.97 21.71
N SER A 36 8.27 -6.68 20.63
CA SER A 36 8.69 -6.12 19.35
C SER A 36 7.58 -6.32 18.31
N LEU A 37 7.51 -5.42 17.34
CA LEU A 37 6.55 -5.48 16.23
C LEU A 37 7.27 -5.63 14.92
N ARG A 38 6.64 -6.35 13.99
CA ARG A 38 6.94 -6.33 12.57
C ARG A 38 6.08 -5.30 11.88
N PHE A 39 6.48 -4.83 10.69
CA PHE A 39 5.79 -3.74 10.01
C PHE A 39 5.46 -4.09 8.55
N GLY A 40 4.22 -3.78 8.17
CA GLY A 40 3.76 -3.91 6.80
C GLY A 40 3.30 -2.58 6.22
N LEU A 41 3.37 -2.44 4.89
CA LEU A 41 2.90 -1.28 4.15
C LEU A 41 1.82 -1.68 3.16
N ARG A 42 0.71 -0.94 3.15
CA ARG A 42 -0.33 -1.04 2.13
C ARG A 42 -0.22 0.14 1.15
N VAL A 43 0.07 -0.14 -0.12
CA VAL A 43 0.21 0.88 -1.17
C VAL A 43 -0.22 0.36 -2.55
N HIS A 44 -0.77 1.21 -3.41
CA HIS A 44 -1.02 0.85 -4.81
C HIS A 44 0.24 0.94 -5.66
N ILE A 45 0.27 0.25 -6.80
CA ILE A 45 1.37 0.30 -7.77
C ILE A 45 0.81 0.66 -9.14
N ILE A 46 1.44 1.64 -9.79
CA ILE A 46 1.25 1.98 -11.20
C ILE A 46 2.64 1.96 -11.82
N VAL A 47 3.11 0.76 -12.15
CA VAL A 47 4.41 0.55 -12.82
C VAL A 47 4.19 0.39 -14.32
N ARG A 48 4.99 1.04 -15.14
CA ARG A 48 5.06 0.87 -16.60
C ARG A 48 6.52 0.82 -17.02
N GLU A 49 6.80 0.55 -18.29
CA GLU A 49 8.15 0.43 -18.83
C GLU A 49 8.93 1.75 -18.76
N THR A 50 8.23 2.88 -18.86
CA THR A 50 8.82 4.22 -18.74
C THR A 50 8.07 5.08 -17.74
N GLU A 51 8.76 6.10 -17.22
CA GLU A 51 8.21 7.06 -16.26
C GLU A 51 6.97 7.75 -16.84
N LYS A 52 7.07 8.20 -18.09
CA LYS A 52 5.98 8.88 -18.81
C LYS A 52 4.73 7.99 -18.89
N GLN A 53 4.88 6.73 -19.31
CA GLN A 53 3.73 5.82 -19.43
C GLN A 53 3.06 5.54 -18.08
N ALA A 54 3.83 5.51 -16.98
CA ALA A 54 3.27 5.31 -15.65
C ALA A 54 2.41 6.49 -15.21
N TRP A 55 2.87 7.72 -15.46
CA TRP A 55 2.09 8.92 -15.17
C TRP A 55 0.86 9.06 -16.08
N GLU A 56 0.99 8.74 -17.38
CA GLU A 56 -0.16 8.66 -18.28
C GLU A 56 -1.21 7.65 -17.79
N ALA A 57 -0.79 6.49 -17.28
CA ALA A 57 -1.69 5.51 -16.70
C ALA A 57 -2.35 5.98 -15.39
N ALA A 58 -1.66 6.78 -14.58
CA ALA A 58 -2.23 7.40 -13.38
C ALA A 58 -3.29 8.46 -13.75
N ASP A 59 -3.02 9.28 -14.76
CA ASP A 59 -3.97 10.27 -15.28
C ASP A 59 -5.20 9.58 -15.90
N ASP A 60 -4.99 8.50 -16.66
CA ASP A 60 -6.07 7.71 -17.25
C ASP A 60 -7.00 7.10 -16.18
N LEU A 61 -6.47 6.73 -15.02
CA LEU A 61 -7.28 6.26 -13.89
C LEU A 61 -8.25 7.34 -13.38
N LEU A 62 -7.88 8.62 -13.49
CA LEU A 62 -8.72 9.76 -13.11
C LEU A 62 -9.65 10.24 -14.23
N ARG A 63 -9.46 9.80 -15.47
CA ARG A 63 -10.19 10.31 -16.65
C ARG A 63 -11.71 10.27 -16.48
N TYR A 64 -12.23 9.21 -15.85
CA TYR A 64 -13.68 9.02 -15.62
C TYR A 64 -14.13 9.43 -14.23
N VAL A 65 -13.23 9.94 -13.39
CA VAL A 65 -13.55 10.45 -12.07
C VAL A 65 -14.07 11.88 -12.23
N SER A 66 -15.37 12.09 -12.01
CA SER A 66 -15.99 13.42 -12.00
C SER A 66 -15.78 14.13 -10.67
N ASP A 67 -15.86 15.47 -10.64
CA ASP A 67 -15.78 16.24 -9.40
C ASP A 67 -16.91 15.89 -8.43
N GLU A 68 -18.11 15.61 -8.95
CA GLU A 68 -19.24 15.12 -8.15
C GLU A 68 -18.92 13.78 -7.48
N SER A 69 -18.28 12.85 -8.20
CA SER A 69 -17.84 11.56 -7.63
C SER A 69 -16.80 11.75 -6.53
N ILE A 70 -15.87 12.70 -6.69
CA ILE A 70 -14.89 13.05 -5.66
C ILE A 70 -15.61 13.61 -4.44
N GLU A 71 -16.48 14.61 -4.61
CA GLU A 71 -17.20 15.22 -3.50
C GLU A 71 -18.06 14.20 -2.72
N ALA A 72 -18.77 13.32 -3.44
CA ALA A 72 -19.58 12.26 -2.84
C ALA A 72 -18.72 11.28 -2.03
N ALA A 73 -17.58 10.86 -2.57
CA ALA A 73 -16.63 10.00 -1.88
C ALA A 73 -16.06 10.70 -0.62
N GLN A 74 -15.63 11.95 -0.72
CA GLN A 74 -15.09 12.72 0.40
C GLN A 74 -16.11 12.94 1.51
N LYS A 75 -17.37 13.26 1.17
CA LYS A 75 -18.47 13.35 2.15
C LYS A 75 -18.71 12.04 2.88
N THR A 76 -18.51 10.91 2.19
CA THR A 76 -18.64 9.57 2.78
C THR A 76 -17.46 9.28 3.71
N PHE A 77 -16.23 9.54 3.28
CA PHE A 77 -15.02 9.30 4.08
C PHE A 77 -14.95 10.16 5.34
N ALA A 78 -15.47 11.39 5.30
CA ALA A 78 -15.54 12.29 6.46
C ALA A 78 -16.43 11.73 7.59
N ARG A 79 -17.34 10.79 7.29
CA ARG A 79 -18.19 10.12 8.29
C ARG A 79 -17.50 8.92 8.95
N PHE A 80 -16.31 8.52 8.50
CA PHE A 80 -15.59 7.41 9.10
C PHE A 80 -14.81 7.86 10.34
N ASP A 81 -14.89 7.08 11.42
CA ASP A 81 -14.11 7.31 12.65
C ASP A 81 -12.65 6.85 12.55
N SER A 82 -12.20 6.42 11.37
CA SER A 82 -10.84 5.92 11.15
C SER A 82 -9.83 7.06 11.04
N GLU A 83 -8.90 7.14 11.98
CA GLU A 83 -7.75 8.07 11.92
C GLU A 83 -6.89 7.86 10.67
N GLY A 84 -6.77 6.62 10.18
CA GLY A 84 -6.07 6.31 8.93
C GLY A 84 -6.76 6.95 7.73
N GLN A 85 -8.10 6.87 7.66
CA GLN A 85 -8.87 7.48 6.59
C GLN A 85 -8.78 9.01 6.64
N LYS A 86 -8.89 9.61 7.83
CA LYS A 86 -8.75 11.07 8.00
C LYS A 86 -7.39 11.57 7.50
N ARG A 87 -6.31 10.86 7.82
CA ARG A 87 -4.96 11.20 7.32
C ARG A 87 -4.85 11.12 5.81
N MET A 88 -5.41 10.09 5.17
CA MET A 88 -5.37 10.02 3.70
C MET A 88 -6.12 11.17 3.05
N ALA A 89 -7.30 11.52 3.56
CA ALA A 89 -8.06 12.64 3.02
C ALA A 89 -7.27 13.97 3.12
N GLN A 90 -6.45 14.13 4.16
CA GLN A 90 -5.59 15.30 4.33
C GLN A 90 -4.42 15.36 3.33
N LEU A 91 -4.03 14.24 2.72
CA LEU A 91 -2.92 14.20 1.75
C LEU A 91 -3.25 14.95 0.46
N HIS A 92 -4.51 14.87 0.00
CA HIS A 92 -4.95 15.52 -1.24
C HIS A 92 -5.97 16.65 -1.01
N ARG A 93 -6.64 16.70 0.15
CA ARG A 93 -7.64 17.74 0.52
C ARG A 93 -8.74 17.96 -0.52
N GLY A 94 -9.04 16.93 -1.31
CA GLY A 94 -9.98 16.96 -2.43
C GLY A 94 -9.49 17.69 -3.70
N GLN A 95 -8.24 18.14 -3.76
CA GLN A 95 -7.71 18.91 -4.89
C GLN A 95 -6.98 18.01 -5.89
N ARG A 96 -7.15 18.28 -7.20
CA ARG A 96 -6.53 17.52 -8.30
C ARG A 96 -5.15 18.03 -8.71
N ASP A 97 -4.81 19.25 -8.34
CA ASP A 97 -3.63 19.99 -8.81
C ASP A 97 -2.32 19.59 -8.10
N ARG A 98 -2.40 18.84 -6.99
CA ARG A 98 -1.22 18.42 -6.22
C ARG A 98 -1.35 17.03 -5.61
N LEU A 99 -1.49 16.03 -6.50
CA LEU A 99 -1.66 14.64 -6.09
C LEU A 99 -0.33 13.91 -5.88
N GLU A 100 0.79 14.38 -6.43
CA GLU A 100 2.11 13.88 -6.03
C GLU A 100 2.54 14.50 -4.70
N ILE A 101 2.45 13.72 -3.62
CA ILE A 101 2.67 14.18 -2.24
C ILE A 101 4.11 13.96 -1.75
N SER A 102 4.87 13.15 -2.49
CA SER A 102 6.28 12.81 -2.31
C SER A 102 6.77 12.22 -3.64
N PRO A 103 8.09 12.23 -3.96
CA PRO A 103 8.57 11.72 -5.24
C PRO A 103 8.01 10.34 -5.56
N ASN A 104 7.28 10.23 -6.67
CA ASN A 104 6.64 9.00 -7.16
C ASN A 104 5.55 8.42 -6.24
N LEU A 105 5.08 9.17 -5.24
CA LEU A 105 3.96 8.80 -4.38
C LEU A 105 2.76 9.70 -4.68
N TRP A 106 1.75 9.10 -5.30
CA TRP A 106 0.59 9.80 -5.83
C TRP A 106 -0.69 9.47 -5.06
N ALA A 107 -1.38 10.49 -4.56
CA ALA A 107 -2.59 10.41 -3.74
C ALA A 107 -3.90 10.40 -4.54
N GLY A 108 -3.84 10.34 -5.87
CA GLY A 108 -5.04 10.40 -6.72
C GLY A 108 -5.99 9.23 -6.53
N VAL A 109 -5.49 8.04 -6.17
CA VAL A 109 -6.34 6.88 -5.84
C VAL A 109 -7.30 7.19 -4.68
N GLY A 110 -6.85 7.98 -3.69
CA GLY A 110 -7.61 8.35 -2.51
C GLY A 110 -8.76 9.35 -2.77
N LEU A 111 -8.83 9.93 -3.98
CA LEU A 111 -9.91 10.86 -4.32
C LEU A 111 -11.29 10.19 -4.27
N VAL A 112 -11.38 8.93 -4.72
CA VAL A 112 -12.66 8.19 -4.82
C VAL A 112 -12.64 6.84 -4.13
N ARG A 113 -11.48 6.32 -3.72
CA ARG A 113 -11.37 5.02 -3.05
C ARG A 113 -11.00 5.19 -1.58
N GLY A 114 -11.78 4.56 -0.70
CA GLY A 114 -11.42 4.44 0.72
C GLY A 114 -10.26 3.45 0.95
N GLY A 115 -9.58 3.57 2.08
CA GLY A 115 -8.41 2.75 2.40
C GLY A 115 -7.12 3.31 1.79
N ALA A 116 -6.28 2.46 1.18
CA ALA A 116 -4.99 2.88 0.62
C ALA A 116 -5.16 3.99 -0.42
N GLY A 117 -4.95 5.23 0.00
CA GLY A 117 -5.22 6.43 -0.79
C GLY A 117 -4.09 6.83 -1.72
N THR A 118 -3.00 6.06 -1.76
CA THR A 118 -1.78 6.41 -2.49
C THR A 118 -1.29 5.26 -3.36
N ALA A 119 -0.58 5.61 -4.44
CA ALA A 119 0.10 4.71 -5.34
C ALA A 119 1.56 5.12 -5.54
N LEU A 120 2.44 4.14 -5.70
CA LEU A 120 3.77 4.35 -6.28
C LEU A 120 3.66 4.34 -7.80
N VAL A 121 4.06 5.44 -8.45
CA VAL A 121 3.92 5.65 -9.89
C VAL A 121 5.30 5.86 -10.50
N GLY A 122 5.66 5.08 -11.51
CA GLY A 122 6.93 5.29 -12.22
C GLY A 122 7.37 4.10 -13.06
N ASN A 123 8.57 4.20 -13.61
CA ASN A 123 9.23 3.06 -14.26
C ASN A 123 9.66 1.97 -13.23
N PRO A 124 10.12 0.78 -13.67
CA PRO A 124 10.39 -0.31 -12.76
C PRO A 124 11.51 0.01 -11.75
N GLU A 125 12.57 0.68 -12.18
CA GLU A 125 13.71 1.05 -11.34
C GLU A 125 13.30 2.05 -10.25
N THR A 126 12.52 3.07 -10.62
CA THR A 126 12.01 4.09 -9.70
C THR A 126 11.10 3.46 -8.65
N VAL A 127 10.13 2.66 -9.06
CA VAL A 127 9.19 2.02 -8.13
C VAL A 127 9.92 1.03 -7.22
N ALA A 128 10.86 0.24 -7.76
CA ALA A 128 11.69 -0.66 -6.95
C ALA A 128 12.55 0.11 -5.93
N ALA A 129 13.11 1.27 -6.31
CA ALA A 129 13.85 2.13 -5.40
C ALA A 129 12.97 2.67 -4.26
N ARG A 130 11.73 3.09 -4.56
CA ARG A 130 10.77 3.53 -3.53
C ARG A 130 10.36 2.39 -2.59
N LEU A 131 10.11 1.18 -3.10
CA LEU A 131 9.84 0.01 -2.26
C LEU A 131 11.02 -0.32 -1.34
N LYS A 132 12.25 -0.25 -1.86
CA LYS A 132 13.48 -0.45 -1.07
C LYS A 132 13.69 0.64 -0.03
N GLU A 133 13.31 1.88 -0.30
CA GLU A 133 13.34 2.97 0.67
C GLU A 133 12.43 2.67 1.86
N TYR A 134 11.18 2.24 1.63
CA TYR A 134 10.31 1.80 2.72
C TYR A 134 10.84 0.55 3.44
N ALA A 135 11.45 -0.39 2.70
CA ALA A 135 12.07 -1.56 3.32
C ALA A 135 13.22 -1.18 4.27
N ALA A 136 14.03 -0.18 3.89
CA ALA A 136 15.11 0.35 4.73
C ALA A 136 14.61 1.01 6.03
N LEU A 137 13.35 1.45 6.07
CA LEU A 137 12.70 1.95 7.30
C LEU A 137 12.24 0.81 8.24
N GLY A 138 12.33 -0.45 7.79
CA GLY A 138 11.90 -1.63 8.53
C GLY A 138 10.54 -2.18 8.12
N ILE A 139 10.01 -1.78 6.96
CA ILE A 139 8.86 -2.46 6.34
C ILE A 139 9.34 -3.80 5.76
N GLU A 140 8.75 -4.89 6.19
CA GLU A 140 9.09 -6.24 5.73
C GLU A 140 7.97 -6.89 4.89
N THR A 141 6.73 -6.38 5.02
CA THR A 141 5.57 -6.91 4.29
C THR A 141 4.94 -5.82 3.44
N PHE A 142 4.69 -6.10 2.16
CA PHE A 142 4.04 -5.15 1.25
C PHE A 142 2.72 -5.73 0.75
N ILE A 143 1.61 -5.06 1.08
CA ILE A 143 0.30 -5.35 0.52
C ILE A 143 0.08 -4.42 -0.67
N LEU A 144 0.25 -4.98 -1.86
CA LEU A 144 0.16 -4.25 -3.12
C LEU A 144 -1.23 -4.41 -3.75
N SER A 145 -1.58 -3.47 -4.62
CA SER A 145 -2.73 -3.59 -5.52
C SER A 145 -2.56 -2.70 -6.73
N GLY A 146 -3.35 -2.94 -7.77
CA GLY A 146 -3.47 -2.06 -8.93
C GLY A 146 -4.78 -2.35 -9.67
N TYR A 147 -5.09 -1.56 -10.71
CA TYR A 147 -6.31 -1.70 -11.50
C TYR A 147 -6.02 -1.89 -12.99
N PRO A 148 -6.66 -2.89 -13.65
CA PRO A 148 -7.42 -3.98 -13.04
C PRO A 148 -6.50 -4.99 -12.34
N HIS A 149 -6.99 -5.62 -11.26
CA HIS A 149 -6.11 -6.35 -10.33
C HIS A 149 -5.35 -7.54 -10.95
N LEU A 150 -5.96 -8.25 -11.91
CA LEU A 150 -5.35 -9.41 -12.54
C LEU A 150 -4.15 -8.97 -13.40
N GLU A 151 -4.38 -8.05 -14.32
CA GLU A 151 -3.39 -7.54 -15.25
C GLU A 151 -2.27 -6.79 -14.52
N GLU A 152 -2.59 -5.98 -13.51
CA GLU A 152 -1.54 -5.33 -12.71
C GLU A 152 -0.72 -6.35 -11.90
N SER A 153 -1.28 -7.50 -11.52
CA SER A 153 -0.50 -8.53 -10.81
C SER A 153 0.60 -9.13 -11.71
N TYR A 154 0.29 -9.38 -12.99
CA TYR A 154 1.30 -9.78 -13.97
C TYR A 154 2.34 -8.68 -14.18
N ARG A 155 1.91 -7.43 -14.38
CA ARG A 155 2.85 -6.33 -14.63
C ARG A 155 3.81 -6.10 -13.46
N VAL A 156 3.33 -6.19 -12.22
CA VAL A 156 4.18 -6.12 -11.03
C VAL A 156 5.17 -7.28 -11.00
N ALA A 157 4.71 -8.51 -11.27
CA ALA A 157 5.58 -9.68 -11.28
C ALA A 157 6.67 -9.58 -12.36
N GLU A 158 6.32 -9.15 -13.57
CA GLU A 158 7.23 -9.08 -14.72
C GLU A 158 8.22 -7.91 -14.61
N LEU A 159 7.76 -6.73 -14.17
CA LEU A 159 8.58 -5.52 -14.15
C LEU A 159 9.35 -5.34 -12.84
N LEU A 160 8.74 -5.65 -11.69
CA LEU A 160 9.34 -5.31 -10.38
C LEU A 160 10.07 -6.45 -9.71
N PHE A 161 9.55 -7.68 -9.75
CA PHE A 161 10.16 -8.79 -9.01
C PHE A 161 11.63 -9.05 -9.38
N PRO A 162 12.05 -8.95 -10.67
CA PRO A 162 13.46 -9.07 -11.04
C PRO A 162 14.38 -8.04 -10.36
N LEU A 163 13.86 -6.84 -10.04
CA LEU A 163 14.61 -5.77 -9.39
C LEU A 163 14.63 -5.88 -7.86
N LEU A 164 13.68 -6.64 -7.29
CA LEU A 164 13.52 -6.83 -5.85
C LEU A 164 14.24 -8.07 -5.30
N ARG A 165 14.70 -8.98 -6.18
CA ARG A 165 15.44 -10.22 -5.81
C ARG A 165 14.70 -11.05 -4.76
N LEU A 166 13.42 -11.31 -5.00
CA LEU A 166 12.56 -12.05 -4.06
C LEU A 166 12.99 -13.52 -3.89
N ASP A 167 13.80 -14.05 -4.81
CA ASP A 167 14.26 -15.45 -4.83
C ASP A 167 15.15 -15.84 -3.64
N ASP A 168 15.76 -14.86 -2.96
CA ASP A 168 16.56 -15.08 -1.76
C ASP A 168 15.70 -15.29 -0.50
N THR A 169 14.38 -15.13 -0.60
CA THR A 169 13.46 -15.31 0.52
C THR A 169 13.04 -16.77 0.60
N PRO A 170 13.19 -17.45 1.75
CA PRO A 170 12.70 -18.82 1.91
C PRO A 170 11.21 -18.85 1.56
N ARG A 171 10.86 -19.56 0.49
CA ARG A 171 9.46 -19.79 0.12
C ARG A 171 8.82 -20.50 1.31
N GLN A 172 8.02 -19.79 2.11
CA GLN A 172 7.14 -20.44 3.08
C GLN A 172 6.35 -21.47 2.29
N ALA A 173 6.41 -22.73 2.72
CA ALA A 173 5.63 -23.80 2.12
C ALA A 173 4.21 -23.26 1.97
N ALA A 174 3.69 -23.25 0.74
CA ALA A 174 2.36 -22.73 0.47
C ALA A 174 1.41 -23.46 1.42
N ALA A 175 0.88 -22.75 2.41
CA ALA A 175 -0.25 -23.26 3.17
C ALA A 175 -1.36 -23.38 2.14
N SER A 176 -1.59 -24.60 1.68
CA SER A 176 -2.60 -24.93 0.70
C SER A 176 -3.95 -24.58 1.29
N TYR A 177 -4.51 -23.45 0.85
CA TYR A 177 -5.87 -23.06 1.14
C TYR A 177 -6.54 -22.61 -0.14
N VAL A 178 -7.41 -23.45 -0.69
CA VAL A 178 -8.59 -22.97 -1.39
C VAL A 178 -9.74 -23.97 -1.21
N GLY A 179 -10.75 -23.59 -0.43
CA GLY A 179 -12.13 -24.02 -0.63
C GLY A 179 -12.94 -22.79 -1.07
N PRO A 180 -14.04 -22.94 -1.84
CA PRO A 180 -14.75 -21.83 -2.45
C PRO A 180 -15.42 -20.85 -1.46
N PHE A 181 -15.43 -21.16 -0.15
CA PHE A 181 -15.96 -20.31 0.92
C PHE A 181 -15.07 -20.24 2.18
N GLY A 182 -13.78 -20.58 2.09
CA GLY A 182 -12.80 -20.24 3.14
C GLY A 182 -12.80 -21.05 4.44
N ASP A 183 -13.46 -22.21 4.52
CA ASP A 183 -13.33 -23.08 5.71
C ASP A 183 -12.02 -23.89 5.71
N LEU A 184 -11.28 -23.85 6.83
CA LEU A 184 -10.07 -24.64 7.07
C LEU A 184 -10.49 -26.01 7.63
N LYS A 185 -10.03 -27.12 7.03
CA LYS A 185 -10.04 -28.45 7.68
C LYS A 185 -8.62 -28.86 8.08
N PRO A 186 -8.42 -29.40 9.29
CA PRO A 186 -7.13 -29.94 9.68
C PRO A 186 -6.77 -31.16 8.81
N VAL A 187 -5.49 -31.26 8.44
CA VAL A 187 -4.92 -32.41 7.76
C VAL A 187 -4.61 -33.46 8.82
N ASP A 188 -5.39 -34.54 8.86
CA ASP A 188 -5.03 -35.73 9.62
C ASP A 188 -3.88 -36.44 8.88
N ASN A 189 -2.66 -36.32 9.42
CA ASN A 189 -1.56 -37.21 9.03
C ASN A 189 -1.78 -38.57 9.70
N LYS A 190 -2.15 -39.58 8.90
CA LYS A 190 -1.90 -40.99 9.22
C LYS A 190 -0.64 -41.46 8.52
#